data_AF-A0A848UVT7-F1
#
_entry.id   AF-A0A848UVT7-F1
#
_cell.length_a   1.000
_cell.length_b   1.000
_cell.length_c   1.000
_cell.angle_alpha   90.00
_cell.angle_beta   90.00
_cell.angle_gamma   90.00
#
_symmetry.space_group_name_H-M   'P 1'
#
loop_
_entity.id
_entity.type
_entity.pdbx_description
1 polymer ?
#
loop_
_entity_poly.entity_id
_entity_poly.type
_entity_poly.pdbx_seq_one_letter_code
_entity_poly.pdbx_strand_id
1 'polypeptide(L)'
;MKKLFTLLFASSVLLTNAQDPFTLSIFGDDYVPLEGSTSLNNGEVWDDPSYDIPIGFDFYLFDQGMQNILLSDWGVGGMLTTPVTGDEIQILVAYGSDIIDPGYYQDSSQANISYQVDGNFPTRIFKLEWDNCAFWDELSDTGTSGNRVSFQLWL
;
A
#
# COMPACT_ATOMS: atom_id res chain seq x y z
N MET A 1 -16.73 30.88 36.31
CA MET A 1 -16.24 31.19 34.94
C MET A 1 -15.22 30.17 34.44
N LYS A 2 -14.07 29.94 35.12
CA LYS A 2 -13.06 28.96 34.66
C LYS A 2 -13.61 27.55 34.38
N LYS A 3 -14.43 27.00 35.30
CA LYS A 3 -15.07 25.67 35.12
C LYS A 3 -16.05 25.60 33.94
N LEU A 4 -16.67 26.72 33.56
CA LEU A 4 -17.59 26.79 32.42
C LEU A 4 -16.81 26.74 31.10
N PHE A 5 -15.69 27.47 31.02
CA PHE A 5 -14.79 27.41 29.86
C PHE A 5 -14.16 26.03 29.66
N THR A 6 -13.81 25.33 30.75
CA THR A 6 -13.31 23.94 30.67
C THR A 6 -14.38 22.97 30.13
N LEU A 7 -15.63 23.11 30.56
CA LEU A 7 -16.73 22.28 30.05
C LEU A 7 -17.04 22.55 28.57
N LEU A 8 -16.98 23.82 28.15
CA LEU A 8 -17.15 24.23 26.76
C LEU A 8 -16.03 23.71 25.85
N PHE A 9 -14.79 23.70 26.32
CA PHE A 9 -13.66 23.16 25.55
C PHE A 9 -13.69 21.62 25.44
N ALA A 10 -14.14 20.92 26.50
CA ALA A 10 -14.27 19.46 26.46
C ALA A 10 -15.42 18.98 25.55
N SER A 11 -16.48 19.79 25.41
CA SER A 11 -17.63 19.46 24.55
C SER A 11 -17.39 19.75 23.06
N SER A 12 -16.49 20.68 22.71
CA SER A 12 -16.16 20.95 21.30
C SER A 12 -15.44 19.78 20.62
N VAL A 13 -14.71 18.95 21.37
CA VAL A 13 -13.97 17.78 20.83
C VAL A 13 -14.92 16.65 20.41
N LEU A 14 -16.16 16.63 20.91
CA LEU A 14 -17.17 15.63 20.55
C LEU A 14 -17.89 15.93 19.23
N LEU A 15 -17.70 17.13 18.67
CA LEU A 15 -18.33 17.58 17.43
C LEU A 15 -17.35 17.62 16.24
N THR A 16 -16.08 17.32 16.46
CA THR A 16 -15.08 17.28 15.40
C THR A 16 -15.03 15.88 14.78
N ASN A 17 -15.48 15.77 13.53
CA ASN A 17 -15.13 14.63 12.68
C ASN A 17 -13.80 14.97 11.99
N ALA A 18 -12.72 14.31 12.40
CA ALA A 18 -11.38 14.53 11.83
C ALA A 18 -11.13 13.73 10.54
N GLN A 19 -12.17 13.10 9.98
CA GLN A 19 -12.09 12.32 8.76
C GLN A 19 -12.91 13.03 7.68
N ASP A 20 -12.33 13.19 6.50
CA ASP A 20 -13.10 13.58 5.32
C ASP A 20 -14.21 12.56 5.09
N PRO A 21 -15.42 12.99 4.68
CA PRO A 21 -16.52 12.09 4.42
C PRO A 21 -16.17 11.15 3.26
N PHE A 22 -15.94 9.88 3.55
CA PHE A 22 -15.78 8.83 2.54
C PHE A 22 -17.03 7.96 2.46
N THR A 23 -17.29 7.42 1.27
CA THR A 23 -18.32 6.39 1.09
C THR A 23 -17.63 5.05 0.97
N LEU A 24 -17.77 4.20 1.99
CA LEU A 24 -17.31 2.82 1.90
C LEU A 24 -18.25 2.02 1.01
N SER A 25 -17.70 1.45 -0.05
CA SER A 25 -18.37 0.43 -0.86
C SER A 25 -17.59 -0.87 -0.75
N ILE A 26 -18.29 -1.96 -0.46
CA ILE A 26 -17.70 -3.30 -0.36
C ILE A 26 -18.27 -4.13 -1.50
N PHE A 27 -17.39 -4.72 -2.29
CA PHE A 27 -17.72 -5.63 -3.38
C PHE A 27 -17.20 -7.02 -3.02
N GLY A 28 -17.80 -8.06 -3.61
CA GLY A 28 -17.41 -9.45 -3.42
C GLY A 28 -17.22 -10.10 -4.77
N ASP A 29 -16.03 -9.95 -5.32
CA ASP A 29 -15.59 -10.60 -6.56
C ASP A 29 -14.38 -11.48 -6.25
N ASP A 30 -14.16 -12.50 -7.08
CA ASP A 30 -12.96 -13.33 -6.97
C ASP A 30 -11.72 -12.49 -7.30
N TYR A 31 -10.63 -12.73 -6.57
CA TYR A 31 -9.33 -12.17 -6.91
C TYR A 31 -8.84 -12.76 -8.24
N VAL A 32 -8.40 -11.88 -9.14
CA VAL A 32 -7.82 -12.25 -10.44
C VAL A 32 -6.43 -11.60 -10.54
N PRO A 33 -5.34 -12.38 -10.71
CA PRO A 33 -4.00 -11.83 -10.92
C PRO A 33 -3.93 -10.89 -12.11
N LEU A 34 -3.00 -9.93 -12.09
CA LEU A 34 -2.77 -9.06 -13.24
C LEU A 34 -2.20 -9.84 -14.43
N GLU A 35 -2.71 -9.56 -15.63
CA GLU A 35 -2.20 -10.12 -16.88
C GLU A 35 -1.43 -9.07 -17.69
N GLY A 36 -0.22 -9.40 -18.15
CA GLY A 36 0.61 -8.46 -18.91
C GLY A 36 1.15 -7.29 -18.08
N SER A 37 1.23 -7.46 -16.76
CA SER A 37 1.82 -6.49 -15.84
C SER A 37 3.33 -6.36 -16.03
N THR A 38 3.88 -5.24 -15.53
CA THR A 38 5.32 -5.01 -15.46
C THR A 38 5.83 -5.45 -14.07
N SER A 39 6.68 -6.48 -14.04
CA SER A 39 7.32 -6.93 -12.79
C SER A 39 8.30 -5.88 -12.27
N LEU A 40 8.26 -5.63 -10.97
CA LEU A 40 9.17 -4.74 -10.27
C LEU A 40 10.38 -5.51 -9.74
N ASN A 41 10.17 -6.70 -9.19
CA ASN A 41 11.26 -7.52 -8.65
C ASN A 41 12.00 -8.35 -9.70
N ASN A 42 11.45 -8.54 -10.92
CA ASN A 42 12.11 -9.30 -12.00
C ASN A 42 12.61 -10.70 -11.58
N GLY A 43 11.91 -11.34 -10.63
CA GLY A 43 12.28 -12.64 -10.07
C GLY A 43 13.39 -12.58 -9.00
N GLU A 44 13.81 -11.40 -8.58
CA GLU A 44 14.65 -11.21 -7.40
C GLU A 44 13.84 -11.46 -6.13
N VAL A 45 14.46 -12.18 -5.20
CA VAL A 45 13.97 -12.39 -3.84
C VAL A 45 13.96 -11.05 -3.11
N TRP A 46 12.93 -10.79 -2.31
CA TRP A 46 12.77 -9.51 -1.62
C TRP A 46 12.26 -9.64 -0.18
N ASP A 47 12.62 -8.63 0.59
CA ASP A 47 12.16 -8.30 1.93
C ASP A 47 12.25 -6.77 2.03
N ASP A 48 11.13 -6.10 2.29
CA ASP A 48 11.01 -4.63 2.23
C ASP A 48 11.68 -3.98 1.00
N PRO A 49 11.26 -4.30 -0.24
CA PRO A 49 11.90 -3.75 -1.43
C PRO A 49 11.54 -2.28 -1.63
N SER A 50 12.44 -1.54 -2.30
CA SER A 50 12.18 -0.17 -2.73
C SER A 50 11.97 -0.08 -4.24
N TYR A 51 10.86 0.53 -4.65
CA TYR A 51 10.56 0.80 -6.06
C TYR A 51 9.98 2.19 -6.25
N ASP A 52 10.38 2.85 -7.34
CA ASP A 52 9.73 4.06 -7.84
C ASP A 52 8.82 3.68 -9.02
N ILE A 53 7.51 3.75 -8.81
CA ILE A 53 6.51 3.14 -9.70
C ILE A 53 5.72 4.23 -10.40
N PRO A 54 5.76 4.33 -11.75
CA PRO A 54 5.00 5.33 -12.47
C PRO A 54 3.50 4.98 -12.47
N ILE A 55 2.67 5.91 -12.01
CA ILE A 55 1.19 5.80 -12.00
C ILE A 55 0.65 5.97 -13.43
N GLY A 56 1.37 6.73 -14.27
CA GLY A 56 1.01 6.98 -15.66
C GLY A 56 -0.01 8.11 -15.86
N PHE A 57 -0.45 8.75 -14.78
CA PHE A 57 -1.30 9.94 -14.77
C PHE A 57 -1.06 10.79 -13.52
N ASP A 58 -1.52 12.04 -13.55
CA ASP A 58 -1.49 12.90 -12.36
C ASP A 58 -2.52 12.37 -11.35
N PHE A 59 -2.03 11.93 -10.19
CA PHE A 59 -2.83 11.50 -9.05
C PHE A 59 -2.62 12.47 -7.89
N TYR A 60 -3.63 12.66 -7.05
CA TYR A 60 -3.53 13.50 -5.87
C TYR A 60 -3.85 12.67 -4.64
N LEU A 61 -2.85 12.47 -3.78
CA LEU A 61 -3.05 11.90 -2.46
C LEU A 61 -3.13 13.06 -1.46
N PHE A 62 -4.34 13.31 -0.94
CA PHE A 62 -4.66 14.56 -0.25
C PHE A 62 -4.33 15.77 -1.13
N ASP A 63 -3.53 16.72 -0.63
CA ASP A 63 -3.13 17.93 -1.36
C ASP A 63 -1.82 17.75 -2.15
N GLN A 64 -1.25 16.54 -2.19
CA GLN A 64 0.01 16.26 -2.86
C GLN A 64 -0.21 15.59 -4.23
N GLY A 65 0.07 16.34 -5.30
CA GLY A 65 0.10 15.81 -6.66
C GLY A 65 1.33 14.93 -6.91
N MET A 66 1.13 13.78 -7.54
CA MET A 66 2.15 12.78 -7.82
C MET A 66 1.91 12.10 -9.17
N GLN A 67 3.00 11.74 -9.86
CA GLN A 67 2.97 10.88 -11.07
C GLN A 67 3.57 9.50 -10.82
N ASN A 68 4.15 9.33 -9.65
CA ASN A 68 4.85 8.14 -9.18
C ASN A 68 4.46 7.87 -7.74
N ILE A 69 4.36 6.60 -7.37
CA ILE A 69 4.22 6.14 -5.98
C ILE A 69 5.45 5.31 -5.62
N LEU A 70 5.94 5.45 -4.40
CA LEU A 70 7.13 4.74 -3.95
C LEU A 70 6.74 3.56 -3.08
N LEU A 71 7.25 2.37 -3.38
CA LEU A 71 7.30 1.27 -2.42
C LEU A 71 8.50 1.49 -1.49
N SER A 72 8.24 1.41 -0.19
CA SER A 72 9.17 1.84 0.85
C SER A 72 9.92 0.67 1.48
N ASP A 73 11.25 0.81 1.63
CA ASP A 73 12.16 -0.17 2.26
C ASP A 73 12.27 -0.06 3.79
N TRP A 74 11.57 0.91 4.41
CA TRP A 74 11.48 1.07 5.86
C TRP A 74 10.12 0.63 6.42
N GLY A 75 9.40 -0.20 5.65
CA GLY A 75 8.00 -0.55 5.86
C GLY A 75 7.77 -1.96 6.37
N VAL A 76 6.77 -2.60 5.76
CA VAL A 76 6.27 -3.96 6.05
C VAL A 76 6.01 -4.70 4.72
N GLY A 77 6.75 -4.36 3.67
CA GLY A 77 6.60 -4.83 2.29
C GLY A 77 5.37 -4.29 1.53
N GLY A 78 4.33 -3.85 2.25
CA GLY A 78 3.08 -3.30 1.70
C GLY A 78 2.89 -1.79 1.91
N MET A 79 3.92 -1.07 2.35
CA MET A 79 3.86 0.37 2.63
C MET A 79 4.30 1.21 1.44
N LEU A 80 3.40 2.06 0.96
CA LEU A 80 3.64 3.00 -0.12
C LEU A 80 3.73 4.44 0.40
N THR A 81 4.48 5.26 -0.31
CA THR A 81 4.63 6.68 0.03
C THR A 81 4.56 7.57 -1.20
N THR A 82 4.20 8.84 -0.97
CA THR A 82 4.48 9.87 -1.97
C THR A 82 5.97 10.12 -2.09
N PRO A 83 6.46 10.58 -3.27
CA PRO A 83 7.80 11.14 -3.37
C PRO A 83 8.02 12.21 -2.29
N VAL A 84 9.17 12.15 -1.61
CA VAL A 84 9.49 13.10 -0.54
C VAL A 84 9.70 14.48 -1.17
N THR A 85 8.72 15.37 -0.99
CA THR A 85 8.82 16.78 -1.41
C THR A 85 8.75 17.67 -0.17
N GLY A 86 9.91 17.97 0.42
CA GLY A 86 10.00 18.79 1.63
C GLY A 86 9.99 17.96 2.92
N ASP A 87 9.28 18.45 3.94
CA ASP A 87 9.27 17.87 5.29
C ASP A 87 8.07 16.93 5.56
N GLU A 88 7.22 16.69 4.55
CA GLU A 88 6.03 15.87 4.66
C GLU A 88 6.08 14.68 3.68
N ILE A 89 5.54 13.56 4.13
CA ILE A 89 5.37 12.34 3.34
C ILE A 89 3.97 11.78 3.62
N GLN A 90 3.23 11.46 2.56
CA GLN A 90 1.95 10.79 2.68
C GLN A 90 2.20 9.28 2.59
N ILE A 91 1.50 8.52 3.43
CA ILE A 91 1.67 7.08 3.54
C ILE A 91 0.36 6.41 3.17
N LEU A 92 0.45 5.36 2.35
CA LEU A 92 -0.64 4.45 2.04
C LEU A 92 -0.17 3.03 2.34
N VAL A 93 -0.86 2.35 3.26
CA VAL A 93 -0.52 0.97 3.64
C VAL A 93 -1.50 0.03 2.96
N ALA A 94 -1.06 -0.65 1.90
CA ALA A 94 -1.91 -1.58 1.15
C ALA A 94 -2.17 -2.87 1.94
N TYR A 95 -1.17 -3.31 2.71
CA TYR A 95 -1.28 -4.41 3.66
C TYR A 95 -0.43 -4.11 4.89
N GLY A 96 -1.00 -4.23 6.08
CA GLY A 96 -0.37 -3.76 7.33
C GLY A 96 0.47 -4.79 8.09
N SER A 97 0.43 -6.05 7.67
CA SER A 97 1.35 -7.08 8.18
C SER A 97 2.65 -7.07 7.37
N ASP A 98 3.73 -7.49 8.02
CA ASP A 98 5.05 -7.66 7.43
C ASP A 98 5.05 -8.80 6.40
N ILE A 99 4.97 -8.44 5.12
CA ILE A 99 4.96 -9.37 3.99
C ILE A 99 6.34 -9.49 3.36
N ILE A 100 6.67 -10.70 2.91
CA ILE A 100 7.99 -11.04 2.38
C ILE A 100 7.88 -12.02 1.20
N ASP A 101 8.92 -12.11 0.37
CA ASP A 101 9.06 -13.20 -0.58
C ASP A 101 9.19 -14.56 0.15
N PRO A 102 8.32 -15.55 -0.14
CA PRO A 102 8.43 -16.88 0.47
C PRO A 102 9.76 -17.59 0.18
N GLY A 103 10.45 -17.17 -0.87
CA GLY A 103 11.76 -17.63 -1.31
C GLY A 103 12.95 -17.00 -0.59
N TYR A 104 12.74 -16.19 0.46
CA TYR A 104 13.79 -15.44 1.16
C TYR A 104 15.03 -16.28 1.55
N TYR A 105 14.83 -17.49 2.08
CA TYR A 105 15.93 -18.40 2.43
C TYR A 105 16.33 -19.39 1.33
N GLN A 106 15.76 -19.29 0.13
CA GLN A 106 15.84 -20.29 -0.94
C GLN A 106 16.50 -19.76 -2.22
N ASP A 107 17.00 -18.52 -2.23
CA ASP A 107 17.68 -17.85 -3.35
C ASP A 107 16.90 -17.84 -4.69
N SER A 108 15.59 -18.07 -4.63
CA SER A 108 14.68 -18.03 -5.79
C SER A 108 13.36 -17.42 -5.35
N SER A 109 12.97 -16.33 -6.03
CA SER A 109 11.71 -15.65 -5.75
C SER A 109 10.51 -16.57 -5.97
N GLN A 110 9.55 -16.49 -5.05
CA GLN A 110 8.25 -17.18 -5.12
C GLN A 110 7.08 -16.20 -5.11
N ALA A 111 7.35 -14.90 -5.04
CA ALA A 111 6.36 -13.84 -5.06
C ALA A 111 6.71 -12.79 -6.11
N ASN A 112 5.71 -12.19 -6.73
CA ASN A 112 5.91 -11.12 -7.71
C ASN A 112 5.26 -9.84 -7.21
N ILE A 113 5.98 -8.73 -7.34
CA ILE A 113 5.38 -7.40 -7.19
C ILE A 113 5.33 -6.81 -8.59
N SER A 114 4.15 -6.42 -9.06
CA SER A 114 3.98 -5.93 -10.43
C SER A 114 2.89 -4.88 -10.54
N TYR A 115 2.98 -4.04 -11.58
CA TYR A 115 1.99 -3.00 -11.80
C TYR A 115 1.46 -2.99 -13.24
N GLN A 116 0.28 -2.40 -13.41
CA GLN A 116 -0.38 -2.21 -14.69
C GLN A 116 -1.17 -0.91 -14.68
N VAL A 117 -1.23 -0.22 -15.82
CA VAL A 117 -2.11 0.94 -16.02
C VAL A 117 -3.12 0.57 -17.11
N ASP A 118 -4.38 0.52 -16.73
CA ASP A 118 -5.50 0.17 -17.61
C ASP A 118 -6.31 1.38 -18.04
N GLY A 119 -6.99 1.24 -19.18
CA GLY A 119 -7.92 2.25 -19.69
C GLY A 119 -7.25 3.38 -20.47
N ASN A 120 -8.04 4.41 -20.78
CA ASN A 120 -7.60 5.61 -21.50
C ASN A 120 -8.02 6.86 -20.72
N PHE A 121 -7.39 8.00 -21.00
CA PHE A 121 -7.82 9.27 -20.40
C PHE A 121 -9.31 9.52 -20.68
N PRO A 122 -10.12 9.94 -19.68
CA PRO A 122 -9.77 10.29 -18.30
C PRO A 122 -9.98 9.17 -17.27
N THR A 123 -10.29 7.94 -17.71
CA THR A 123 -10.66 6.79 -16.85
C THR A 123 -9.52 5.78 -16.73
N ARG A 124 -8.28 6.26 -16.58
CA ARG A 124 -7.14 5.37 -16.32
C ARG A 124 -7.21 4.87 -14.89
N ILE A 125 -6.79 3.63 -14.68
CA ILE A 125 -6.66 3.02 -13.36
C ILE A 125 -5.26 2.46 -13.25
N PHE A 126 -4.54 2.84 -12.21
CA PHE A 126 -3.28 2.20 -11.86
C PHE A 126 -3.58 1.05 -10.91
N LYS A 127 -2.94 -0.10 -11.13
CA LYS A 127 -3.04 -1.29 -10.28
C LYS A 127 -1.65 -1.74 -9.89
N LEU A 128 -1.42 -1.92 -8.60
CA LEU A 128 -0.22 -2.55 -8.05
C LEU A 128 -0.63 -3.86 -7.37
N GLU A 129 0.09 -4.92 -7.68
CA GLU A 129 -0.16 -6.28 -7.20
C GLU A 129 1.04 -6.80 -6.42
N TRP A 130 0.73 -7.43 -5.29
CA TRP A 130 1.61 -8.32 -4.56
C TRP A 130 1.00 -9.72 -4.69
N ASP A 131 1.68 -10.60 -5.42
CA ASP A 131 1.22 -11.97 -5.65
C ASP A 131 2.06 -12.97 -4.86
N ASN A 132 1.37 -13.87 -4.15
CA ASN A 132 1.90 -15.03 -3.44
C ASN A 132 2.92 -14.68 -2.34
N CYS A 133 2.70 -13.58 -1.62
CA CYS A 133 3.53 -13.16 -0.49
C CYS A 133 3.39 -14.09 0.71
N ALA A 134 4.47 -14.24 1.47
CA ALA A 134 4.48 -14.83 2.80
C ALA A 134 4.48 -13.73 3.88
N PHE A 135 4.59 -14.12 5.15
CA PHE A 135 4.70 -13.22 6.28
C PHE A 135 6.03 -13.41 6.99
N TRP A 136 6.71 -12.31 7.31
CA TRP A 136 8.00 -12.34 8.00
C TRP A 136 7.92 -13.07 9.33
N ASP A 137 6.95 -12.71 10.18
CA ASP A 137 6.80 -13.30 11.52
C ASP A 137 6.66 -14.84 11.48
N GLU A 138 5.88 -15.38 10.53
CA GLU A 138 5.73 -16.83 10.38
C GLU A 138 7.05 -17.47 9.94
N LEU A 139 7.70 -16.88 8.93
CA LEU A 139 8.96 -17.38 8.39
C LEU A 139 10.07 -17.33 9.44
N SER A 140 10.15 -16.27 10.23
CA SER A 140 11.16 -16.11 11.29
C SER A 140 10.92 -17.07 12.47
N ASP A 141 9.67 -17.26 12.87
CA ASP A 141 9.33 -18.06 14.06
C ASP A 141 9.36 -19.57 13.77
N THR A 142 8.97 -19.97 12.56
CA THR A 142 8.76 -21.37 12.21
C THR A 142 9.76 -21.91 11.18
N GLY A 143 10.48 -21.03 10.48
CA GLY A 143 11.28 -21.41 9.31
C GLY A 143 10.43 -21.83 8.11
N THR A 144 9.12 -21.65 8.17
CA THR A 144 8.19 -22.01 7.09
C THR A 144 7.36 -20.80 6.69
N SER A 145 7.05 -20.75 5.40
CA SER A 145 6.08 -19.84 4.85
C SER A 145 4.88 -20.73 4.48
N GLY A 146 3.91 -20.93 5.37
CA GLY A 146 2.69 -21.67 5.10
C GLY A 146 1.51 -20.76 4.74
N ASN A 147 1.40 -19.62 5.42
CA ASN A 147 0.38 -18.62 5.11
C ASN A 147 0.80 -17.81 3.88
N ARG A 148 -0.17 -17.55 2.99
CA ARG A 148 0.03 -16.80 1.76
C ARG A 148 -1.03 -15.74 1.61
N VAL A 149 -0.66 -14.65 0.93
CA VAL A 149 -1.59 -13.60 0.54
C VAL A 149 -1.23 -13.10 -0.86
N SER A 150 -2.26 -12.87 -1.68
CA SER A 150 -2.18 -12.07 -2.89
C SER A 150 -3.21 -10.96 -2.79
N PHE A 151 -2.85 -9.74 -3.18
CA PHE A 151 -3.75 -8.59 -3.12
C PHE A 151 -3.33 -7.50 -4.11
N GLN A 152 -4.26 -6.59 -4.38
CA GLN A 152 -4.03 -5.45 -5.27
C GLN A 152 -4.47 -4.15 -4.60
N LEU A 153 -3.75 -3.06 -4.93
CA LEU A 153 -4.13 -1.68 -4.66
C LEU A 153 -4.42 -0.97 -5.98
N TRP A 154 -5.58 -0.30 -6.08
CA TRP A 154 -5.99 0.44 -7.27
C TRP A 154 -6.08 1.94 -6.96
N LEU A 155 -5.55 2.78 -7.87
CA LEU A 155 -5.60 4.24 -7.82
C LEU A 155 -6.36 4.80 -9.03
#